data_AF-A0A962WIU6-F1
#
_entry.id   AF-A0A962WIU6-F1
#
_cell.length_a   1.000
_cell.length_b   1.000
_cell.length_c   1.000
_cell.angle_alpha   90.00
_cell.angle_beta   90.00
_cell.angle_gamma   90.00
#
_symmetry.space_group_name_H-M   'P 1'
#
loop_
_entity.id
_entity.type
_entity.pdbx_description
1 polymer ?
#
loop_
_entity_poly.entity_id
_entity_poly.type
_entity_poly.pdbx_seq_one_letter_code
_entity_poly.pdbx_strand_id
1 'polypeptide(L)'
;MSRVKRPRLPDFVNDPLTARRVDGLSEEQLDTSASFEHKLSGVSRRDFMDIVKRWGATATYAAVAGMGGVFSAASLAQTVNTKYEKKFAKPAKHVLKLGTVFRWEHTKVQRAGVWEFAADLEERTDGEIRVEILPGNSICSEQVCIQKAIQGVLDIGTSSTQNASSVAPWLNAIDFPYMFQSSGQLYHFLMDPRSDRLFRKVYREKNRMEILWSLCEMRNLYMGLKWKDKEPITRIGQLAGTKNRVTNTQLGRIAMQLMELNPVPVAWVETLDAMKNGLIDGMETWTTATTAFNMAPVVAQYVGIKFIPGTGHVAINTRTMQKLGERLADEVMEAGHRAQVYTMYNNEMGLATISGEVPNPPPGSIFNQTGCQMNFFDDAALAECEEIASPTRPEYDRWHEKLNEMAGFNVYEELKPVARAYPKDARAIDVEPRRWWKSA
;
A
#
# COMPACT_ATOMS: atom_id res chain seq x y z
N MET A 1 -31.10 29.46 11.18
CA MET A 1 -30.05 28.72 11.91
C MET A 1 -30.34 27.23 11.80
N SER A 2 -29.78 26.53 10.82
CA SER A 2 -29.82 25.06 10.74
C SER A 2 -28.40 24.52 10.90
N ARG A 3 -28.19 23.74 11.96
CA ARG A 3 -26.95 22.99 12.20
C ARG A 3 -26.93 21.81 11.21
N VAL A 4 -26.04 21.85 10.23
CA VAL A 4 -25.71 20.69 9.40
C VAL A 4 -25.07 19.65 10.32
N LYS A 5 -25.72 18.49 10.46
CA LYS A 5 -25.20 17.33 11.20
C LYS A 5 -23.92 16.84 10.52
N ARG A 6 -22.84 16.71 11.29
CA ARG A 6 -21.62 15.98 10.89
C ARG A 6 -22.01 14.53 10.52
N PRO A 7 -21.38 13.90 9.51
CA PRO A 7 -21.55 12.48 9.26
C PRO A 7 -21.07 11.69 10.49
N ARG A 8 -21.91 10.78 10.99
CA ARG A 8 -21.52 9.78 11.99
C ARG A 8 -20.58 8.78 11.31
N LEU A 9 -19.43 8.52 11.90
CA LEU A 9 -18.59 7.38 11.53
C LEU A 9 -19.40 6.08 11.75
N PRO A 10 -19.21 5.01 10.95
CA PRO A 10 -19.96 3.76 11.10
C PRO A 10 -19.69 3.06 12.45
N ASP A 11 -20.69 2.35 12.98
CA ASP A 11 -20.80 1.84 14.36
C ASP A 11 -19.77 0.78 14.82
N PHE A 12 -18.69 0.50 14.07
CA PHE A 12 -17.49 -0.17 14.62
C PHE A 12 -16.64 0.77 15.52
N VAL A 13 -17.11 2.01 15.70
CA VAL A 13 -16.54 3.11 16.49
C VAL A 13 -17.08 3.15 17.94
N ASN A 14 -17.92 2.20 18.35
CA ASN A 14 -18.46 2.13 19.72
C ASN A 14 -17.56 1.37 20.73
N ASP A 15 -16.24 1.44 20.55
CA ASP A 15 -15.27 1.14 21.61
C ASP A 15 -14.90 2.45 22.33
N PRO A 16 -15.26 2.63 23.62
CA PRO A 16 -14.92 3.81 24.41
C PRO A 16 -13.41 4.11 24.47
N LEU A 17 -12.56 3.10 24.30
CA LEU A 17 -11.10 3.26 24.26
C LEU A 17 -10.63 3.86 22.93
N THR A 18 -11.21 3.45 21.81
CA THR A 18 -10.88 3.99 20.49
C THR A 18 -11.38 5.44 20.32
N ALA A 19 -12.57 5.78 20.86
CA ALA A 19 -13.09 7.15 20.83
C ALA A 19 -12.19 8.18 21.55
N ARG A 20 -11.71 7.84 22.76
CA ARG A 20 -10.77 8.70 23.51
C ARG A 20 -9.38 8.83 22.87
N ARG A 21 -8.97 7.86 22.05
CA ARG A 21 -7.65 7.81 21.41
C ARG A 21 -7.61 8.60 20.09
N VAL A 22 -8.71 8.57 19.33
CA VAL A 22 -8.87 9.41 18.12
C VAL A 22 -8.93 10.90 18.51
N ASP A 23 -9.61 11.25 19.61
CA ASP A 23 -9.68 12.62 20.12
C ASP A 23 -8.31 13.18 20.63
N GLY A 24 -7.30 12.31 20.80
CA GLY A 24 -5.95 12.68 21.28
C GLY A 24 -4.89 12.85 20.19
N LEU A 25 -5.20 12.55 18.93
CA LEU A 25 -4.31 12.78 17.80
C LEU A 25 -4.46 14.25 17.35
N SER A 26 -3.34 14.94 17.08
CA SER A 26 -3.40 16.35 16.67
C SER A 26 -4.13 16.50 15.33
N GLU A 27 -4.74 17.67 15.08
CA GLU A 27 -5.36 18.01 13.78
C GLU A 27 -4.39 17.82 12.59
N GLU A 28 -3.08 17.78 12.84
CA GLU A 28 -2.03 17.53 11.86
C GLU A 28 -1.80 16.02 11.55
N GLN A 29 -2.12 15.14 12.50
CA GLN A 29 -2.04 13.68 12.39
C GLN A 29 -3.32 13.07 11.79
N LEU A 30 -4.46 13.72 12.01
CA LEU A 30 -5.76 13.38 11.46
C LEU A 30 -6.25 14.51 10.54
N ASP A 31 -5.65 14.71 9.37
CA ASP A 31 -6.36 15.43 8.30
C ASP A 31 -7.49 14.53 7.76
N THR A 32 -8.55 14.42 8.55
CA THR A 32 -9.86 13.89 8.18
C THR A 32 -10.74 14.99 7.59
N SER A 33 -10.20 16.21 7.42
CA SER A 33 -10.93 17.36 6.92
C SER A 33 -11.00 17.29 5.39
N ALA A 34 -12.06 16.63 4.92
CA ALA A 34 -12.42 16.41 3.53
C ALA A 34 -11.49 15.44 2.79
N SER A 35 -12.05 14.29 2.39
CA SER A 35 -11.46 13.48 1.32
C SER A 35 -11.18 14.39 0.11
N PHE A 36 -10.15 14.07 -0.67
CA PHE A 36 -9.79 14.84 -1.87
C PHE A 36 -11.00 15.13 -2.80
N GLU A 37 -11.95 14.20 -2.89
CA GLU A 37 -13.20 14.40 -3.65
C GLU A 37 -14.10 15.48 -3.05
N HIS A 38 -14.17 15.56 -1.72
CA HIS A 38 -14.86 16.65 -1.07
C HIS A 38 -14.14 17.98 -1.32
N LYS A 39 -12.79 18.02 -1.26
CA LYS A 39 -11.99 19.22 -1.60
C LYS A 39 -12.21 19.67 -3.06
N LEU A 40 -12.40 18.72 -3.99
CA LEU A 40 -12.68 18.96 -5.42
C LEU A 40 -14.17 19.02 -5.79
N SER A 41 -15.10 18.91 -4.85
CA SER A 41 -16.53 18.82 -5.19
C SER A 41 -17.06 20.05 -5.96
N GLY A 42 -16.36 21.19 -5.89
CA GLY A 42 -16.63 22.39 -6.68
C GLY A 42 -15.80 22.55 -7.98
N VAL A 43 -15.04 21.53 -8.40
CA VAL A 43 -14.18 21.55 -9.60
C VAL A 43 -14.60 20.42 -10.54
N SER A 44 -14.99 20.76 -11.77
CA SER A 44 -15.36 19.73 -12.75
C SER A 44 -14.12 18.94 -13.21
N ARG A 45 -14.33 17.70 -13.67
CA ARG A 45 -13.24 16.89 -14.26
C ARG A 45 -12.54 17.59 -15.43
N ARG A 46 -13.29 18.33 -16.26
CA ARG A 46 -12.73 19.08 -17.39
C ARG A 46 -11.81 20.18 -16.87
N ASP A 47 -12.30 21.01 -15.95
CA ASP A 47 -11.52 22.12 -15.40
C ASP A 47 -10.28 21.58 -14.71
N PHE A 48 -10.41 20.54 -13.89
CA PHE A 48 -9.29 19.90 -13.23
C PHE A 48 -8.21 19.43 -14.23
N MET A 49 -8.61 18.80 -15.33
CA MET A 49 -7.67 18.37 -16.38
C MET A 49 -7.03 19.55 -17.12
N ASP A 50 -7.75 20.66 -17.29
CA ASP A 50 -7.18 21.88 -17.90
C ASP A 50 -6.19 22.57 -16.97
N ILE A 51 -6.44 22.58 -15.66
CA ILE A 51 -5.51 23.01 -14.61
C ILE A 51 -4.24 22.12 -14.64
N VAL A 52 -4.40 20.79 -14.66
CA VAL A 52 -3.29 19.82 -14.77
C VAL A 52 -2.47 20.03 -16.05
N LYS A 53 -3.12 20.28 -17.20
CA LYS A 53 -2.42 20.55 -18.46
C LYS A 53 -1.60 21.84 -18.42
N ARG A 54 -2.10 22.88 -17.74
CA ARG A 54 -1.45 24.20 -17.67
C ARG A 54 -0.29 24.24 -16.68
N TRP A 55 -0.45 23.60 -15.53
CA TRP A 55 0.49 23.74 -14.41
C TRP A 55 1.12 22.42 -13.95
N GLY A 56 0.82 21.31 -14.63
CA GLY A 56 1.34 20.00 -14.30
C GLY A 56 0.54 19.28 -13.21
N ALA A 57 0.57 17.94 -13.29
CA ALA A 57 -0.11 17.06 -12.34
C ALA A 57 0.37 17.28 -10.91
N THR A 58 1.69 17.24 -10.67
CA THR A 58 2.28 17.34 -9.33
C THR A 58 1.83 18.61 -8.59
N ALA A 59 1.95 19.78 -9.23
CA ALA A 59 1.54 21.04 -8.64
C ALA A 59 0.03 21.15 -8.41
N THR A 60 -0.76 20.62 -9.34
CA THR A 60 -2.23 20.61 -9.19
C THR A 60 -2.64 19.74 -8.01
N TYR A 61 -2.03 18.57 -7.86
CA TYR A 61 -2.30 17.68 -6.74
C TYR A 61 -1.76 18.21 -5.42
N ALA A 62 -0.57 18.81 -5.40
CA ALA A 62 0.02 19.44 -4.23
C ALA A 62 -0.81 20.63 -3.73
N ALA A 63 -1.37 21.42 -4.66
CA ALA A 63 -2.31 22.48 -4.33
C ALA A 63 -3.52 21.89 -3.58
N VAL A 64 -4.10 20.78 -4.04
CA VAL A 64 -5.26 20.17 -3.38
C VAL A 64 -4.90 19.49 -2.05
N ALA A 65 -3.71 18.90 -1.92
CA ALA A 65 -3.25 18.28 -0.68
C ALA A 65 -3.04 19.32 0.44
N GLY A 66 -2.43 20.46 0.12
CA GLY A 66 -2.16 21.54 1.08
C GLY A 66 -3.32 22.51 1.34
N MET A 67 -4.57 22.05 1.17
CA MET A 67 -5.79 22.87 1.28
C MET A 67 -6.63 22.54 2.52
N GLY A 68 -7.14 23.58 3.18
CA GLY A 68 -8.30 23.51 4.06
C GLY A 68 -9.57 23.90 3.29
N GLY A 69 -10.56 23.01 3.21
CA GLY A 69 -11.89 23.30 2.63
C GLY A 69 -12.10 22.93 1.15
N VAL A 70 -13.28 23.28 0.62
CA VAL A 70 -13.76 22.98 -0.76
C VAL A 70 -13.46 24.13 -1.71
N PHE A 71 -13.00 23.83 -2.93
CA PHE A 71 -12.54 24.84 -3.90
C PHE A 71 -13.45 24.94 -5.13
N SER A 72 -13.47 26.13 -5.74
CA SER A 72 -13.93 26.31 -7.11
C SER A 72 -12.77 26.09 -8.08
N ALA A 73 -13.06 25.86 -9.37
CA ALA A 73 -12.01 25.75 -10.38
C ALA A 73 -11.11 26.99 -10.43
N ALA A 74 -11.68 28.18 -10.22
CA ALA A 74 -10.94 29.44 -10.20
C ALA A 74 -10.05 29.57 -8.95
N SER A 75 -10.54 29.19 -7.77
CA SER A 75 -9.72 29.24 -6.56
C SER A 75 -8.62 28.19 -6.58
N LEU A 76 -8.89 26.99 -7.11
CA LEU A 76 -7.86 25.98 -7.32
C LEU A 76 -6.81 26.47 -8.31
N ALA A 77 -7.23 26.98 -9.47
CA ALA A 77 -6.33 27.58 -10.46
C ALA A 77 -5.49 28.72 -9.88
N GLN A 78 -6.08 29.58 -9.04
CA GLN A 78 -5.36 30.70 -8.42
C GLN A 78 -4.41 30.24 -7.30
N THR A 79 -4.78 29.23 -6.51
CA THR A 79 -3.90 28.62 -5.51
C THR A 79 -2.74 27.89 -6.19
N VAL A 80 -3.02 27.14 -7.25
CA VAL A 80 -2.01 26.54 -8.12
C VAL A 80 -1.14 27.67 -8.64
N ASN A 81 -1.67 28.67 -9.32
CA ASN A 81 -0.89 29.77 -9.89
C ASN A 81 -0.03 30.52 -8.85
N THR A 82 -0.56 30.85 -7.68
CA THR A 82 0.17 31.64 -6.66
C THR A 82 1.25 30.81 -5.95
N LYS A 83 0.96 29.54 -5.60
CA LYS A 83 1.96 28.64 -5.03
C LYS A 83 2.98 28.21 -6.11
N TYR A 84 2.54 28.00 -7.34
CA TYR A 84 3.36 27.56 -8.47
C TYR A 84 4.25 28.67 -9.00
N GLU A 85 3.77 29.90 -9.24
CA GLU A 85 4.60 31.03 -9.69
C GLU A 85 5.69 31.38 -8.66
N LYS A 86 5.38 31.39 -7.35
CA LYS A 86 6.39 31.60 -6.31
C LYS A 86 7.39 30.44 -6.19
N LYS A 87 6.93 29.18 -6.22
CA LYS A 87 7.79 27.99 -6.06
C LYS A 87 8.60 27.65 -7.33
N PHE A 88 8.12 28.02 -8.51
CA PHE A 88 8.80 27.77 -9.79
C PHE A 88 9.58 28.98 -10.32
N ALA A 89 9.52 30.13 -9.65
CA ALA A 89 10.38 31.27 -9.92
C ALA A 89 11.88 30.92 -9.83
N LYS A 90 12.24 29.92 -9.01
CA LYS A 90 13.60 29.38 -8.92
C LYS A 90 13.69 28.06 -9.72
N PRO A 91 14.71 27.86 -10.57
CA PRO A 91 14.94 26.57 -11.21
C PRO A 91 15.24 25.50 -10.15
N ALA A 92 14.67 24.30 -10.31
CA ALA A 92 14.95 23.18 -9.42
C ALA A 92 16.43 22.77 -9.51
N LYS A 93 17.03 22.44 -8.37
CA LYS A 93 18.37 21.87 -8.32
C LYS A 93 18.35 20.40 -8.73
N HIS A 94 17.27 19.70 -8.37
CA HIS A 94 17.07 18.30 -8.71
C HIS A 94 15.63 18.06 -9.18
N VAL A 95 15.48 17.20 -10.20
CA VAL A 95 14.19 16.67 -10.64
C VAL A 95 14.25 15.16 -10.49
N LEU A 96 13.43 14.62 -9.59
CA LEU A 96 13.34 13.19 -9.31
C LEU A 96 12.23 12.56 -10.13
N LYS A 97 12.55 11.50 -10.90
CA LYS A 97 11.56 10.73 -11.65
C LYS A 97 10.98 9.61 -10.80
N LEU A 98 9.68 9.70 -10.51
CA LEU A 98 8.95 8.69 -9.74
C LEU A 98 8.04 7.90 -10.67
N GLY A 99 8.38 6.63 -10.91
CA GLY A 99 7.54 5.71 -11.67
C GLY A 99 6.53 5.00 -10.76
N THR A 100 5.25 5.01 -11.16
CA THR A 100 4.21 4.29 -10.43
C THR A 100 3.14 3.69 -11.33
N VAL A 101 2.58 2.56 -10.89
CA VAL A 101 1.42 1.94 -11.54
C VAL A 101 0.11 2.63 -11.17
N PHE A 102 0.11 3.40 -10.08
CA PHE A 102 -1.06 4.09 -9.61
C PHE A 102 -1.40 5.25 -10.54
N ARG A 103 -2.68 5.40 -10.82
CA ARG A 103 -3.24 6.65 -11.35
C ARG A 103 -3.83 7.43 -10.21
N TRP A 104 -4.03 8.71 -10.43
CA TRP A 104 -4.64 9.57 -9.44
C TRP A 104 -6.01 9.02 -8.97
N GLU A 105 -6.79 8.45 -9.87
CA GLU A 105 -8.11 7.90 -9.55
C GLU A 105 -8.04 6.76 -8.53
N HIS A 106 -6.93 6.00 -8.50
CA HIS A 106 -6.75 4.93 -7.54
C HIS A 106 -6.59 5.47 -6.11
N THR A 107 -6.12 6.71 -5.93
CA THR A 107 -5.92 7.29 -4.59
C THR A 107 -7.22 7.40 -3.81
N LYS A 108 -8.37 7.45 -4.50
CA LYS A 108 -9.71 7.46 -3.90
C LYS A 108 -9.98 6.23 -3.03
N VAL A 109 -9.36 5.10 -3.38
CA VAL A 109 -9.56 3.81 -2.72
C VAL A 109 -8.27 3.35 -2.03
N GLN A 110 -7.15 3.39 -2.74
CA GLN A 110 -5.84 2.96 -2.26
C GLN A 110 -4.95 4.15 -1.90
N ARG A 111 -4.69 4.35 -0.61
CA ARG A 111 -3.95 5.53 -0.09
C ARG A 111 -2.44 5.30 -0.17
N ALA A 112 -1.88 5.24 -1.37
CA ALA A 112 -0.49 4.88 -1.63
C ALA A 112 0.56 5.97 -1.31
N GLY A 113 0.17 7.21 -1.01
CA GLY A 113 1.08 8.26 -0.52
C GLY A 113 1.99 8.91 -1.57
N VAL A 114 1.88 8.54 -2.85
CA VAL A 114 2.77 9.01 -3.93
C VAL A 114 2.69 10.51 -4.16
N TRP A 115 1.47 11.04 -4.19
CA TRP A 115 1.26 12.46 -4.45
C TRP A 115 1.46 13.30 -3.20
N GLU A 116 1.13 12.76 -2.03
CA GLU A 116 1.39 13.36 -0.73
C GLU A 116 2.90 13.53 -0.52
N PHE A 117 3.71 12.51 -0.85
CA PHE A 117 5.18 12.60 -0.86
C PHE A 117 5.68 13.73 -1.77
N ALA A 118 5.22 13.75 -3.02
CA ALA A 118 5.68 14.75 -3.99
C ALA A 118 5.33 16.18 -3.56
N ALA A 119 4.10 16.39 -3.10
CA ALA A 119 3.63 17.68 -2.61
C ALA A 119 4.43 18.17 -1.41
N ASP A 120 4.63 17.31 -0.42
CA ASP A 120 5.35 17.62 0.81
C ASP A 120 6.84 17.87 0.53
N LEU A 121 7.48 17.07 -0.34
CA LEU A 121 8.89 17.25 -0.71
C LEU A 121 9.14 18.56 -1.46
N GLU A 122 8.29 18.90 -2.42
CA GLU A 122 8.39 20.17 -3.15
C GLU A 122 8.14 21.37 -2.22
N GLU A 123 7.26 21.24 -1.23
CA GLU A 123 6.96 22.27 -0.25
C GLU A 123 8.10 22.49 0.74
N ARG A 124 8.57 21.43 1.41
CA ARG A 124 9.63 21.51 2.43
C ARG A 124 10.96 21.97 1.87
N THR A 125 11.22 21.72 0.58
CA THR A 125 12.48 22.11 -0.08
C THR A 125 12.40 23.45 -0.81
N ASP A 126 11.31 24.23 -0.68
CA ASP A 126 11.07 25.47 -1.45
C ASP A 126 11.30 25.26 -2.96
N GLY A 127 10.89 24.09 -3.48
CA GLY A 127 11.06 23.70 -4.88
C GLY A 127 12.49 23.35 -5.33
N GLU A 128 13.46 23.26 -4.41
CA GLU A 128 14.83 22.81 -4.75
C GLU A 128 14.84 21.37 -5.31
N ILE A 129 13.94 20.52 -4.80
CA ILE A 129 13.61 19.23 -5.40
C ILE A 129 12.22 19.32 -6.02
N ARG A 130 12.10 18.84 -7.26
CA ARG A 130 10.81 18.59 -7.92
C ARG A 130 10.61 17.12 -8.20
N VAL A 131 9.36 16.65 -8.19
CA VAL A 131 9.02 15.25 -8.46
C VAL A 131 8.19 15.15 -9.73
N GLU A 132 8.79 14.55 -10.75
CA GLU A 132 8.10 14.16 -11.97
C GLU A 132 7.46 12.78 -11.75
N ILE A 133 6.15 12.77 -11.49
CA ILE A 133 5.38 11.53 -11.35
C ILE A 133 5.03 10.99 -12.75
N LEU A 134 5.39 9.73 -13.00
CA LEU A 134 5.12 8.99 -14.22
C LEU A 134 4.09 7.87 -13.90
N PRO A 135 2.77 8.17 -13.93
CA PRO A 135 1.75 7.31 -13.36
C PRO A 135 1.24 6.23 -14.33
N GLY A 136 0.39 5.34 -13.81
CA GLY A 136 -0.51 4.51 -14.62
C GLY A 136 0.18 3.55 -15.58
N ASN A 137 1.34 3.01 -15.19
CA ASN A 137 2.18 2.12 -16.00
C ASN A 137 2.81 2.77 -17.24
N SER A 138 2.88 4.11 -17.31
CA SER A 138 3.41 4.82 -18.49
C SER A 138 4.87 4.50 -18.81
N ILE A 139 5.69 4.24 -17.78
CA ILE A 139 7.13 3.96 -17.93
C ILE A 139 7.57 2.61 -17.34
N CYS A 140 6.79 2.03 -16.45
CA CYS A 140 7.10 0.80 -15.74
C CYS A 140 5.82 0.05 -15.34
N SER A 141 5.85 -1.28 -15.33
CA SER A 141 4.84 -2.09 -14.61
C SER A 141 5.32 -2.42 -13.20
N GLU A 142 4.43 -3.00 -12.39
CA GLU A 142 4.74 -3.54 -11.05
C GLU A 142 6.06 -4.31 -11.02
N GLN A 143 6.26 -5.25 -11.94
CA GLN A 143 7.41 -6.16 -11.96
C GLN A 143 8.74 -5.46 -12.24
N VAL A 144 8.74 -4.33 -12.96
CA VAL A 144 9.97 -3.71 -13.49
C VAL A 144 10.21 -2.29 -12.97
N CYS A 145 9.30 -1.72 -12.18
CA CYS A 145 9.47 -0.35 -11.71
C CYS A 145 10.67 -0.21 -10.77
N ILE A 146 10.81 -1.13 -9.82
CA ILE A 146 12.00 -1.20 -8.95
C ILE A 146 13.26 -1.48 -9.76
N GLN A 147 13.20 -2.37 -10.77
CA GLN A 147 14.35 -2.63 -11.63
C GLN A 147 14.85 -1.36 -12.36
N LYS A 148 13.92 -0.57 -12.92
CA LYS A 148 14.24 0.71 -13.57
C LYS A 148 14.82 1.72 -12.57
N ALA A 149 14.34 1.71 -11.32
CA ALA A 149 14.92 2.53 -10.26
C ALA A 149 16.34 2.07 -9.90
N ILE A 150 16.60 0.77 -9.74
CA ILE A 150 17.94 0.20 -9.50
C ILE A 150 18.94 0.63 -10.61
N GLN A 151 18.49 0.58 -11.86
CA GLN A 151 19.24 0.97 -13.05
C GLN A 151 19.47 2.50 -13.13
N GLY A 152 18.71 3.31 -12.40
CA GLY A 152 18.76 4.77 -12.45
C GLY A 152 18.02 5.37 -13.65
N VAL A 153 17.15 4.61 -14.32
CA VAL A 153 16.20 5.14 -15.31
C VAL A 153 15.10 5.94 -14.62
N LEU A 154 14.69 5.46 -13.44
CA LEU A 154 13.87 6.18 -12.47
C LEU A 154 14.73 6.50 -11.25
N ASP A 155 14.41 7.57 -10.55
CA ASP A 155 14.99 7.87 -9.24
C ASP A 155 14.24 7.12 -8.14
N ILE A 156 12.91 7.09 -8.25
CA ILE A 156 12.00 6.47 -7.28
C ILE A 156 11.10 5.47 -8.03
N GLY A 157 10.96 4.28 -7.47
CA GLY A 157 10.06 3.25 -8.00
C GLY A 157 9.06 2.77 -6.95
N THR A 158 7.85 2.46 -7.40
CA THR A 158 6.82 1.83 -6.56
C THR A 158 6.53 0.40 -7.04
N SER A 159 6.39 -0.56 -6.13
CA SER A 159 5.82 -1.87 -6.44
C SER A 159 5.34 -2.59 -5.19
N SER A 160 4.48 -3.61 -5.33
CA SER A 160 4.38 -4.64 -4.31
C SER A 160 5.76 -5.31 -4.06
N THR A 161 6.10 -5.62 -2.82
CA THR A 161 7.30 -6.41 -2.50
C THR A 161 7.30 -7.74 -3.24
N GLN A 162 6.13 -8.37 -3.36
CA GLN A 162 5.94 -9.62 -4.09
C GLN A 162 6.30 -9.54 -5.58
N ASN A 163 5.86 -8.49 -6.29
CA ASN A 163 6.15 -8.36 -7.72
C ASN A 163 7.61 -7.97 -7.98
N ALA A 164 8.16 -7.09 -7.14
CA ALA A 164 9.55 -6.69 -7.21
C ALA A 164 10.53 -7.78 -6.75
N SER A 165 10.07 -8.79 -6.03
CA SER A 165 10.91 -9.87 -5.48
C SER A 165 11.71 -10.64 -6.54
N SER A 166 11.23 -10.68 -7.78
CA SER A 166 11.93 -11.30 -8.91
C SER A 166 13.23 -10.58 -9.30
N VAL A 167 13.27 -9.25 -9.16
CA VAL A 167 14.45 -8.41 -9.46
C VAL A 167 15.19 -7.98 -8.20
N ALA A 168 14.52 -8.03 -7.05
CA ALA A 168 15.08 -7.78 -5.73
C ALA A 168 14.70 -8.91 -4.75
N PRO A 169 15.39 -10.06 -4.80
CA PRO A 169 15.05 -11.25 -4.01
C PRO A 169 14.95 -11.02 -2.51
N TRP A 170 15.68 -10.02 -1.97
CA TRP A 170 15.65 -9.67 -0.55
C TRP A 170 14.25 -9.30 -0.03
N LEU A 171 13.38 -8.76 -0.90
CA LEU A 171 12.03 -8.35 -0.51
C LEU A 171 11.17 -9.52 0.00
N ASN A 172 11.58 -10.76 -0.28
CA ASN A 172 10.96 -11.97 0.28
C ASN A 172 11.19 -12.14 1.81
N ALA A 173 12.11 -11.40 2.43
CA ALA A 173 12.44 -11.54 3.85
C ALA A 173 11.24 -11.33 4.78
N ILE A 174 10.27 -10.51 4.38
CA ILE A 174 9.03 -10.26 5.14
C ILE A 174 7.84 -11.10 4.66
N ASP A 175 8.01 -11.90 3.61
CA ASP A 175 6.93 -12.66 2.93
C ASP A 175 6.80 -14.10 3.44
N PHE A 176 7.52 -14.49 4.50
CA PHE A 176 7.30 -15.78 5.13
C PHE A 176 5.83 -15.90 5.59
N PRO A 177 5.12 -16.98 5.21
CA PRO A 177 3.72 -17.12 5.56
C PRO A 177 3.47 -16.97 7.05
N TYR A 178 2.46 -16.16 7.39
CA TYR A 178 2.07 -15.83 8.75
C TYR A 178 3.16 -15.21 9.63
N MET A 179 4.29 -14.73 9.06
CA MET A 179 5.29 -13.95 9.80
C MET A 179 4.62 -12.78 10.54
N PHE A 180 3.74 -12.08 9.82
CA PHE A 180 2.84 -11.07 10.32
C PHE A 180 1.40 -11.59 10.24
N GLN A 181 0.59 -11.30 11.25
CA GLN A 181 -0.81 -11.72 11.37
C GLN A 181 -1.79 -10.54 11.18
N SER A 182 -1.28 -9.30 11.21
CA SER A 182 -2.01 -8.09 10.83
C SER A 182 -1.12 -7.06 10.14
N SER A 183 -1.74 -6.13 9.42
CA SER A 183 -1.07 -4.94 8.89
C SER A 183 -0.47 -4.08 10.01
N GLY A 184 -1.10 -4.01 11.19
CA GLY A 184 -0.57 -3.27 12.33
C GLY A 184 0.74 -3.86 12.86
N GLN A 185 0.88 -5.18 12.97
CA GLN A 185 2.17 -5.81 13.30
C GLN A 185 3.26 -5.43 12.28
N LEU A 186 2.92 -5.42 10.99
CA LEU A 186 3.86 -5.04 9.94
C LEU A 186 4.26 -3.56 10.02
N TYR A 187 3.30 -2.65 10.25
CA TYR A 187 3.61 -1.24 10.45
C TYR A 187 4.46 -1.00 11.70
N HIS A 188 4.16 -1.67 12.82
CA HIS A 188 5.00 -1.63 14.01
C HIS A 188 6.43 -2.06 13.70
N PHE A 189 6.63 -3.17 12.98
CA PHE A 189 7.96 -3.58 12.54
C PHE A 189 8.62 -2.50 11.68
N LEU A 190 7.96 -2.00 10.64
CA LEU A 190 8.55 -1.03 9.71
C LEU A 190 8.91 0.31 10.36
N MET A 191 8.23 0.69 11.45
CA MET A 191 8.52 1.89 12.27
C MET A 191 9.52 1.61 13.40
N ASP A 192 9.81 0.35 13.72
CA ASP A 192 10.83 0.00 14.70
C ASP A 192 12.23 0.28 14.12
N PRO A 193 13.14 0.94 14.87
CA PRO A 193 14.53 1.15 14.43
C PRO A 193 15.27 -0.14 14.06
N ARG A 194 14.90 -1.28 14.67
CA ARG A 194 15.47 -2.60 14.32
C ARG A 194 15.16 -3.01 12.89
N SER A 195 14.13 -2.46 12.25
CA SER A 195 13.85 -2.70 10.82
C SER A 195 14.99 -2.25 9.91
N ASP A 196 15.82 -1.31 10.36
CA ASP A 196 16.99 -0.89 9.59
C ASP A 196 17.98 -2.05 9.44
N ARG A 197 18.42 -2.64 10.55
CA ARG A 197 19.29 -3.82 10.55
C ARG A 197 18.61 -5.03 9.91
N LEU A 198 17.36 -5.30 10.26
CA LEU A 198 16.68 -6.55 9.91
C LEU A 198 16.13 -6.59 8.48
N PHE A 199 15.96 -5.43 7.83
CA PHE A 199 15.34 -5.38 6.50
C PHE A 199 15.93 -4.30 5.58
N ARG A 200 15.95 -3.03 6.01
CA ARG A 200 16.23 -1.91 5.09
C ARG A 200 17.69 -1.84 4.65
N LYS A 201 18.64 -2.09 5.58
CA LYS A 201 20.08 -2.06 5.30
C LYS A 201 20.49 -3.06 4.22
N VAL A 202 20.00 -4.30 4.34
CA VAL A 202 20.31 -5.34 3.34
C VAL A 202 19.72 -4.97 1.98
N TYR A 203 18.55 -4.32 1.93
CA TYR A 203 17.99 -3.81 0.68
C TYR A 203 18.86 -2.71 0.06
N ARG A 204 19.36 -1.76 0.87
CA ARG A 204 20.31 -0.74 0.41
C ARG A 204 21.58 -1.36 -0.16
N GLU A 205 22.16 -2.35 0.53
CA GLU A 205 23.45 -2.95 0.14
C GLU A 205 23.32 -3.87 -1.07
N LYS A 206 22.31 -4.75 -1.09
CA LYS A 206 22.15 -5.78 -2.14
C LYS A 206 21.41 -5.26 -3.36
N ASN A 207 20.49 -4.31 -3.20
CA ASN A 207 19.65 -3.81 -4.29
C ASN A 207 19.88 -2.34 -4.63
N ARG A 208 20.69 -1.60 -3.86
CA ARG A 208 20.98 -0.17 -4.08
C ARG A 208 19.74 0.72 -3.98
N MET A 209 18.76 0.29 -3.19
CA MET A 209 17.49 0.98 -2.99
C MET A 209 17.26 1.28 -1.52
N GLU A 210 16.79 2.48 -1.21
CA GLU A 210 16.36 2.88 0.13
C GLU A 210 14.84 2.98 0.18
N ILE A 211 14.21 2.30 1.14
CA ILE A 211 12.74 2.33 1.29
C ILE A 211 12.35 3.63 1.98
N LEU A 212 11.50 4.42 1.31
CA LEU A 212 10.99 5.67 1.84
C LEU A 212 9.72 5.44 2.69
N TRP A 213 8.75 4.70 2.15
CA TRP A 213 7.54 4.29 2.86
C TRP A 213 6.92 3.03 2.24
N SER A 214 5.95 2.46 2.95
CA SER A 214 5.19 1.29 2.52
C SER A 214 3.71 1.44 2.87
N LEU A 215 2.84 1.11 1.92
CA LEU A 215 1.44 0.75 2.19
C LEU A 215 1.39 -0.71 2.61
N CYS A 216 0.73 -1.02 3.72
CA CYS A 216 0.66 -2.37 4.28
C CYS A 216 -0.79 -2.85 4.47
N GLU A 217 -1.06 -4.04 3.97
CA GLU A 217 -2.28 -4.83 4.12
C GLU A 217 -1.90 -6.30 4.33
N MET A 218 -2.90 -7.18 4.42
CA MET A 218 -2.70 -8.62 4.35
C MET A 218 -3.22 -9.15 3.01
N ARG A 219 -2.57 -10.18 2.46
CA ARG A 219 -3.04 -10.84 1.24
C ARG A 219 -4.07 -11.91 1.57
N ASN A 220 -5.10 -11.95 0.75
CA ASN A 220 -6.31 -12.75 0.89
C ASN A 220 -6.68 -13.34 -0.49
N LEU A 221 -7.71 -14.20 -0.52
CA LEU A 221 -8.22 -14.76 -1.77
C LEU A 221 -9.52 -14.07 -2.17
N TYR A 222 -9.70 -13.88 -3.48
CA TYR A 222 -10.89 -13.29 -4.08
C TYR A 222 -11.41 -14.26 -5.14
N MET A 223 -12.45 -15.01 -4.80
CA MET A 223 -13.01 -16.06 -5.64
C MET A 223 -13.99 -15.49 -6.66
N GLY A 224 -13.90 -15.95 -7.89
CA GLY A 224 -14.65 -15.41 -9.03
C GLY A 224 -16.13 -15.81 -9.06
N LEU A 225 -16.86 -15.29 -10.05
CA LEU A 225 -18.33 -15.44 -10.15
C LEU A 225 -18.86 -16.88 -10.13
N LYS A 226 -18.05 -17.90 -10.45
CA LYS A 226 -18.41 -19.32 -10.29
C LYS A 226 -18.69 -19.73 -8.83
N TRP A 227 -18.33 -18.89 -7.87
CA TRP A 227 -18.53 -19.09 -6.44
C TRP A 227 -19.71 -18.31 -5.87
N LYS A 228 -20.47 -17.58 -6.70
CA LYS A 228 -21.56 -16.69 -6.24
C LYS A 228 -22.67 -17.43 -5.50
N ASP A 229 -23.05 -18.61 -5.97
CA ASP A 229 -24.15 -19.40 -5.41
C ASP A 229 -23.64 -20.61 -4.60
N LYS A 230 -22.35 -20.61 -4.24
CA LYS A 230 -21.75 -21.67 -3.40
C LYS A 230 -21.80 -21.29 -1.94
N GLU A 231 -21.74 -22.30 -1.08
CA GLU A 231 -21.63 -22.11 0.37
C GLU A 231 -20.45 -21.18 0.75
N PRO A 232 -20.56 -20.45 1.88
CA PRO A 232 -19.47 -19.67 2.43
C PRO A 232 -18.17 -20.48 2.54
N ILE A 233 -17.07 -19.90 2.06
CA ILE A 233 -15.73 -20.49 2.24
C ILE A 233 -15.23 -20.11 3.63
N THR A 234 -15.20 -21.06 4.56
CA THR A 234 -14.80 -20.87 5.97
C THR A 234 -13.57 -21.68 6.37
N ARG A 235 -13.10 -22.60 5.51
CA ARG A 235 -11.87 -23.38 5.69
C ARG A 235 -11.14 -23.56 4.37
N ILE A 236 -9.80 -23.65 4.43
CA ILE A 236 -8.96 -23.64 3.24
C ILE A 236 -9.20 -24.86 2.33
N GLY A 237 -9.52 -26.02 2.91
CA GLY A 237 -9.79 -27.24 2.16
C GLY A 237 -10.99 -27.16 1.20
N GLN A 238 -11.90 -26.20 1.36
CA GLN A 238 -12.98 -25.96 0.38
C GLN A 238 -12.45 -25.43 -0.97
N LEU A 239 -11.21 -24.91 -0.98
CA LEU A 239 -10.55 -24.38 -2.16
C LEU A 239 -9.52 -25.34 -2.76
N ALA A 240 -9.40 -26.56 -2.23
CA ALA A 240 -8.53 -27.59 -2.80
C ALA A 240 -8.86 -27.83 -4.28
N GLY A 241 -7.84 -27.83 -5.15
CA GLY A 241 -8.01 -28.05 -6.58
C GLY A 241 -8.35 -26.79 -7.39
N THR A 242 -8.64 -25.66 -6.76
CA THR A 242 -8.92 -24.39 -7.46
C THR A 242 -7.68 -23.85 -8.16
N LYS A 243 -7.85 -23.14 -9.28
CA LYS A 243 -6.78 -22.44 -9.99
C LYS A 243 -6.79 -20.96 -9.61
N ASN A 244 -5.85 -20.54 -8.77
CA ASN A 244 -5.82 -19.15 -8.31
C ASN A 244 -4.68 -18.38 -8.94
N ARG A 245 -4.95 -17.18 -9.43
CA ARG A 245 -3.88 -16.28 -9.85
C ARG A 245 -2.95 -16.00 -8.69
N VAL A 246 -1.64 -16.12 -8.93
CA VAL A 246 -0.58 -15.73 -7.99
C VAL A 246 0.21 -14.54 -8.53
N THR A 247 0.65 -13.64 -7.65
CA THR A 247 1.66 -12.64 -8.02
C THR A 247 3.04 -13.27 -8.28
N ASN A 248 4.05 -12.46 -8.58
CA ASN A 248 5.44 -12.95 -8.65
C ASN A 248 6.04 -13.27 -7.27
N THR A 249 5.23 -13.33 -6.20
CA THR A 249 5.65 -13.83 -4.89
C THR A 249 6.27 -15.21 -5.00
N GLN A 250 7.32 -15.45 -4.21
CA GLN A 250 8.00 -16.73 -4.18
C GLN A 250 7.52 -17.58 -3.01
N LEU A 251 7.54 -17.03 -1.79
CA LEU A 251 7.06 -17.74 -0.60
C LEU A 251 5.54 -17.90 -0.60
N GLY A 252 4.79 -16.89 -1.05
CA GLY A 252 3.34 -17.00 -1.20
C GLY A 252 2.92 -18.09 -2.18
N ARG A 253 3.70 -18.34 -3.23
CA ARG A 253 3.44 -19.44 -4.17
C ARG A 253 3.59 -20.81 -3.50
N ILE A 254 4.62 -20.99 -2.68
CA ILE A 254 4.83 -22.23 -1.92
C ILE A 254 3.66 -22.43 -0.95
N ALA A 255 3.26 -21.38 -0.22
CA ALA A 255 2.11 -21.44 0.68
C ALA A 255 0.83 -21.86 -0.03
N MET A 256 0.55 -21.28 -1.21
CA MET A 256 -0.61 -21.64 -2.02
C MET A 256 -0.54 -23.07 -2.55
N GLN A 257 0.64 -23.59 -2.89
CA GLN A 257 0.82 -25.00 -3.29
C GLN A 257 0.54 -25.94 -2.13
N LEU A 258 1.07 -25.65 -0.94
CA LEU A 258 0.83 -26.42 0.29
C LEU A 258 -0.65 -26.43 0.69
N MET A 259 -1.36 -25.33 0.45
CA MET A 259 -2.81 -25.19 0.66
C MET A 259 -3.67 -25.74 -0.50
N GLU A 260 -3.07 -26.41 -1.50
CA GLU A 260 -3.75 -27.00 -2.66
C GLU A 260 -4.55 -26.00 -3.54
N LEU A 261 -4.11 -24.74 -3.58
CA LEU A 261 -4.77 -23.63 -4.30
C LEU A 261 -4.32 -23.46 -5.75
N ASN A 262 -3.54 -24.41 -6.28
CA ASN A 262 -2.91 -24.44 -7.62
C ASN A 262 -2.59 -23.04 -8.20
N PRO A 263 -1.53 -22.36 -7.70
CA PRO A 263 -1.20 -21.01 -8.12
C PRO A 263 -0.81 -20.93 -9.60
N VAL A 264 -1.50 -20.07 -10.36
CA VAL A 264 -1.27 -19.82 -11.79
C VAL A 264 -0.68 -18.42 -11.96
N PRO A 265 0.54 -18.27 -12.49
CA PRO A 265 1.11 -16.95 -12.78
C PRO A 265 0.30 -16.24 -13.87
N VAL A 266 -0.32 -15.12 -13.53
CA VAL A 266 -1.04 -14.25 -14.48
C VAL A 266 -0.67 -12.80 -14.19
N ALA A 267 -0.32 -12.05 -15.24
CA ALA A 267 0.04 -10.65 -15.10
C ALA A 267 -1.15 -9.83 -14.57
N TRP A 268 -0.88 -8.80 -13.76
CA TRP A 268 -1.93 -8.01 -13.10
C TRP A 268 -2.99 -7.47 -14.07
N VAL A 269 -2.55 -7.01 -15.24
CA VAL A 269 -3.43 -6.44 -16.27
C VAL A 269 -4.32 -7.48 -16.97
N GLU A 270 -3.94 -8.76 -16.92
CA GLU A 270 -4.68 -9.89 -17.52
C GLU A 270 -5.62 -10.56 -16.51
N THR A 271 -5.39 -10.35 -15.21
CA THR A 271 -6.14 -11.02 -14.13
C THR A 271 -7.65 -10.80 -14.25
N LEU A 272 -8.09 -9.57 -14.58
CA LEU A 272 -9.52 -9.26 -14.69
C LEU A 272 -10.21 -10.11 -15.76
N ASP A 273 -9.60 -10.21 -16.95
CA ASP A 273 -10.18 -10.97 -18.05
C ASP A 273 -10.06 -12.47 -17.81
N ALA A 274 -8.98 -12.93 -17.18
CA ALA A 274 -8.83 -14.32 -16.74
C ALA A 274 -9.91 -14.73 -15.72
N MET A 275 -10.25 -13.84 -14.77
CA MET A 275 -11.37 -14.03 -13.83
C MET A 275 -12.72 -14.06 -14.56
N LYS A 276 -12.99 -13.09 -15.45
CA LYS A 276 -14.26 -13.00 -16.20
C LYS A 276 -14.54 -14.24 -17.04
N ASN A 277 -13.52 -14.72 -17.76
CA ASN A 277 -13.64 -15.87 -18.64
C ASN A 277 -13.52 -17.21 -17.88
N GLY A 278 -13.28 -17.16 -16.56
CA GLY A 278 -13.17 -18.35 -15.72
C GLY A 278 -11.95 -19.23 -16.03
N LEU A 279 -10.89 -18.64 -16.60
CA LEU A 279 -9.59 -19.30 -16.80
C LEU A 279 -8.91 -19.62 -15.46
N ILE A 280 -9.15 -18.74 -14.48
CA ILE A 280 -8.81 -18.89 -13.07
C ILE A 280 -10.09 -18.84 -12.24
N ASP A 281 -10.11 -19.54 -11.11
CA ASP A 281 -11.23 -19.60 -10.18
C ASP A 281 -11.20 -18.45 -9.17
N GLY A 282 -10.01 -17.90 -8.91
CA GLY A 282 -9.80 -16.82 -7.96
C GLY A 282 -8.44 -16.16 -8.17
N MET A 283 -8.12 -15.23 -7.29
CA MET A 283 -6.81 -14.56 -7.24
C MET A 283 -6.37 -14.32 -5.81
N GLU A 284 -5.06 -14.36 -5.57
CA GLU A 284 -4.46 -13.80 -4.37
C GLU A 284 -4.00 -12.35 -4.63
N THR A 285 -4.36 -11.46 -3.71
CA THR A 285 -3.91 -10.06 -3.66
C THR A 285 -4.33 -9.44 -2.31
N TRP A 286 -4.20 -8.13 -2.15
CA TRP A 286 -4.81 -7.37 -1.05
C TRP A 286 -6.01 -6.55 -1.53
N THR A 287 -6.82 -6.07 -0.58
CA THR A 287 -8.17 -5.58 -0.88
C THR A 287 -8.16 -4.29 -1.68
N THR A 288 -7.35 -3.30 -1.31
CA THR A 288 -7.36 -2.03 -2.06
C THR A 288 -6.90 -2.21 -3.51
N ALA A 289 -6.05 -3.20 -3.81
CA ALA A 289 -5.72 -3.53 -5.19
C ALA A 289 -6.94 -4.08 -5.94
N THR A 290 -7.73 -4.97 -5.32
CA THR A 290 -8.98 -5.49 -5.91
C THR A 290 -9.97 -4.37 -6.21
N THR A 291 -10.17 -3.46 -5.26
CA THR A 291 -11.21 -2.42 -5.36
C THR A 291 -10.76 -1.21 -6.18
N ALA A 292 -9.52 -0.73 -6.04
CA ALA A 292 -9.01 0.42 -6.78
C ALA A 292 -8.83 0.16 -8.28
N PHE A 293 -8.56 -1.10 -8.66
CA PHE A 293 -8.42 -1.51 -10.08
C PHE A 293 -9.71 -2.13 -10.64
N ASN A 294 -10.86 -1.88 -10.00
CA ASN A 294 -12.18 -2.27 -10.50
C ASN A 294 -12.35 -3.78 -10.74
N MET A 295 -11.74 -4.63 -9.91
CA MET A 295 -11.89 -6.08 -9.97
C MET A 295 -13.04 -6.59 -9.11
N ALA A 296 -13.51 -5.82 -8.13
CA ALA A 296 -14.62 -6.21 -7.25
C ALA A 296 -15.89 -6.73 -7.98
N PRO A 297 -16.32 -6.20 -9.14
CA PRO A 297 -17.50 -6.72 -9.84
C PRO A 297 -17.41 -8.17 -10.33
N VAL A 298 -16.21 -8.75 -10.39
CA VAL A 298 -16.00 -10.15 -10.80
C VAL A 298 -15.66 -11.06 -9.62
N VAL A 299 -15.69 -10.53 -8.40
CA VAL A 299 -15.45 -11.27 -7.16
C VAL A 299 -16.79 -11.61 -6.52
N ALA A 300 -17.02 -12.90 -6.33
CA ALA A 300 -18.19 -13.42 -5.64
C ALA A 300 -17.97 -13.57 -4.13
N GLN A 301 -16.82 -14.12 -3.74
CA GLN A 301 -16.49 -14.35 -2.33
C GLN A 301 -15.08 -13.85 -2.02
N TYR A 302 -14.95 -13.01 -1.00
CA TYR A 302 -13.70 -12.71 -0.34
C TYR A 302 -13.41 -13.79 0.71
N VAL A 303 -12.14 -14.21 0.81
CA VAL A 303 -11.68 -15.20 1.79
C VAL A 303 -10.46 -14.66 2.54
N GLY A 304 -10.70 -14.21 3.76
CA GLY A 304 -9.73 -13.54 4.62
C GLY A 304 -8.76 -14.50 5.32
N ILE A 305 -7.75 -14.98 4.59
CA ILE A 305 -6.75 -15.94 5.11
C ILE A 305 -5.45 -15.30 5.62
N LYS A 306 -5.19 -14.02 5.27
CA LYS A 306 -4.07 -13.20 5.76
C LYS A 306 -2.68 -13.86 5.68
N PHE A 307 -2.43 -14.65 4.64
CA PHE A 307 -1.32 -15.61 4.62
C PHE A 307 0.07 -14.99 4.46
N ILE A 308 0.18 -13.83 3.79
CA ILE A 308 1.43 -13.04 3.67
C ILE A 308 1.10 -11.53 3.63
N PRO A 309 2.08 -10.64 3.91
CA PRO A 309 1.91 -9.21 3.71
C PRO A 309 1.51 -8.78 2.30
N GLY A 310 0.58 -7.83 2.20
CA GLY A 310 0.34 -7.03 1.01
C GLY A 310 1.06 -5.69 1.13
N THR A 311 2.32 -5.60 0.67
CA THR A 311 3.15 -4.42 0.90
C THR A 311 3.46 -3.68 -0.40
N GLY A 312 2.81 -2.55 -0.62
CA GLY A 312 3.18 -1.59 -1.67
C GLY A 312 4.33 -0.70 -1.19
N HIS A 313 5.56 -1.06 -1.53
CA HIS A 313 6.75 -0.31 -1.11
C HIS A 313 7.15 0.74 -2.15
N VAL A 314 7.64 1.87 -1.66
CA VAL A 314 8.22 2.94 -2.47
C VAL A 314 9.66 3.17 -2.04
N ALA A 315 10.57 3.13 -3.01
CA ALA A 315 12.00 3.18 -2.74
C ALA A 315 12.74 4.07 -3.73
N ILE A 316 13.78 4.74 -3.25
CA ILE A 316 14.66 5.63 -4.01
C ILE A 316 16.02 4.97 -4.27
N ASN A 317 16.62 5.24 -5.42
CA ASN A 317 17.97 4.79 -5.72
C ASN A 317 18.98 5.44 -4.76
N THR A 318 19.83 4.63 -4.13
CA THR A 318 20.87 5.09 -3.18
C THR A 318 21.87 6.06 -3.80
N ARG A 319 22.20 5.93 -5.11
CA ARG A 319 23.04 6.91 -5.81
C ARG A 319 22.33 8.24 -6.01
N THR A 320 21.02 8.22 -6.22
CA THR A 320 20.22 9.45 -6.27
C THR A 320 20.25 10.13 -4.91
N MET A 321 20.00 9.41 -3.82
CA MET A 321 20.11 9.95 -2.46
C MET A 321 21.48 10.58 -2.18
N GLN A 322 22.57 9.92 -2.58
CA GLN A 322 23.93 10.45 -2.41
C GLN A 322 24.15 11.77 -3.16
N LYS A 323 23.54 11.96 -4.35
CA LYS A 323 23.68 13.20 -5.14
C LYS A 323 22.95 14.41 -4.56
N LEU A 324 21.96 14.19 -3.70
CA LEU A 324 21.20 15.28 -3.08
C LEU A 324 22.02 16.02 -2.00
N GLY A 325 23.02 15.35 -1.42
CA GLY A 325 23.71 15.84 -0.23
C GLY A 325 22.85 15.66 1.04
N GLU A 326 23.48 15.82 2.20
CA GLU A 326 22.91 15.45 3.50
C GLU A 326 21.56 16.13 3.78
N ARG A 327 21.48 17.47 3.66
CA ARG A 327 20.25 18.23 3.94
C ARG A 327 19.09 17.76 3.08
N LEU A 328 19.26 17.71 1.76
CA LEU A 328 18.17 17.36 0.84
C LEU A 328 17.81 15.87 0.91
N ALA A 329 18.77 15.00 1.26
CA ALA A 329 18.50 13.60 1.55
C ALA A 329 17.64 13.44 2.82
N ASP A 330 17.90 14.19 3.90
CA ASP A 330 17.03 14.15 5.09
C ASP A 330 15.62 14.65 4.78
N GLU A 331 15.47 15.70 3.96
CA GLU A 331 14.14 16.17 3.52
C GLU A 331 13.38 15.12 2.71
N VAL A 332 14.07 14.29 1.91
CA VAL A 332 13.44 13.14 1.23
C VAL A 332 12.97 12.09 2.24
N MET A 333 13.76 11.80 3.28
CA MET A 333 13.38 10.84 4.32
C MET A 333 12.20 11.35 5.15
N GLU A 334 12.18 12.63 5.52
CA GLU A 334 11.06 13.26 6.22
C GLU A 334 9.79 13.30 5.37
N ALA A 335 9.89 13.58 4.06
CA ALA A 335 8.73 13.48 3.16
C ALA A 335 8.23 12.04 3.03
N GLY A 336 9.15 11.07 2.96
CA GLY A 336 8.81 9.65 2.99
C GLY A 336 8.06 9.27 4.27
N HIS A 337 8.50 9.76 5.42
CA HIS A 337 7.82 9.55 6.69
C HIS A 337 6.44 10.20 6.74
N ARG A 338 6.27 11.42 6.22
CA ARG A 338 4.95 12.04 6.12
C ARG A 338 4.00 11.21 5.26
N ALA A 339 4.48 10.69 4.12
CA ALA A 339 3.72 9.76 3.29
C ALA A 339 3.41 8.45 4.03
N GLN A 340 4.36 7.92 4.80
CA GLN A 340 4.16 6.72 5.62
C GLN A 340 3.03 6.91 6.64
N VAL A 341 3.02 8.02 7.37
CA VAL A 341 1.94 8.36 8.33
C VAL A 341 0.60 8.44 7.63
N TYR A 342 0.55 9.13 6.49
CA TYR A 342 -0.67 9.25 5.69
C TYR A 342 -1.18 7.88 5.24
N THR A 343 -0.33 7.06 4.63
CA THR A 343 -0.73 5.72 4.14
C THR A 343 -1.17 4.81 5.29
N MET A 344 -0.45 4.81 6.40
CA MET A 344 -0.71 3.96 7.56
C MET A 344 -2.11 4.20 8.14
N TYR A 345 -2.47 5.45 8.41
CA TYR A 345 -3.77 5.76 9.03
C TYR A 345 -4.93 5.79 8.03
N ASN A 346 -4.72 6.33 6.83
CA ASN A 346 -5.83 6.50 5.88
C ASN A 346 -6.17 5.22 5.11
N ASN A 347 -5.21 4.32 4.90
CA ASN A 347 -5.46 3.08 4.16
C ASN A 347 -6.29 2.08 4.98
N GLU A 348 -5.98 1.92 6.28
CA GLU A 348 -6.75 1.03 7.17
C GLU A 348 -8.22 1.48 7.30
N MET A 349 -8.46 2.79 7.43
CA MET A 349 -9.82 3.34 7.38
C MET A 349 -10.49 3.10 6.02
N GLY A 350 -9.75 3.26 4.92
CA GLY A 350 -10.26 3.04 3.56
C GLY A 350 -10.65 1.59 3.29
N LEU A 351 -9.94 0.61 3.87
CA LEU A 351 -10.29 -0.80 3.78
C LEU A 351 -11.70 -1.06 4.33
N ALA A 352 -11.99 -0.58 5.54
CA ALA A 352 -13.28 -0.82 6.17
C ALA A 352 -14.42 -0.03 5.52
N THR A 353 -14.18 1.25 5.19
CA THR A 353 -15.26 2.20 4.82
C THR A 353 -15.49 2.35 3.32
N ILE A 354 -14.43 2.20 2.51
CA ILE A 354 -14.50 2.38 1.05
C ILE A 354 -14.54 1.02 0.36
N SER A 355 -13.58 0.15 0.68
CA SER A 355 -13.53 -1.18 0.06
C SER A 355 -14.59 -2.12 0.64
N GLY A 356 -14.81 -2.06 1.95
CA GLY A 356 -15.75 -2.92 2.67
C GLY A 356 -15.12 -4.21 3.19
N GLU A 357 -13.83 -4.22 3.55
CA GLU A 357 -13.16 -5.38 4.17
C GLU A 357 -13.55 -5.55 5.64
N VAL A 358 -14.83 -5.83 5.89
CA VAL A 358 -15.38 -6.14 7.22
C VAL A 358 -16.49 -7.19 7.07
N PRO A 359 -16.85 -7.94 8.12
CA PRO A 359 -17.88 -8.99 8.02
C PRO A 359 -19.23 -8.49 7.49
N ASN A 360 -19.59 -7.24 7.80
CA ASN A 360 -20.80 -6.58 7.33
C ASN A 360 -20.43 -5.27 6.62
N PRO A 361 -20.10 -5.31 5.32
CA PRO A 361 -19.66 -4.13 4.57
C PRO A 361 -20.72 -3.03 4.60
N PRO A 362 -20.35 -1.76 4.88
CA PRO A 362 -21.30 -0.65 4.85
C PRO A 362 -22.01 -0.51 3.49
N PRO A 363 -23.27 -0.06 3.41
CA PRO A 363 -24.01 0.05 2.14
C PRO A 363 -23.33 0.85 1.02
N GLY A 364 -22.50 1.83 1.39
CA GLY A 364 -21.74 2.66 0.45
C GLY A 364 -20.40 2.07 0.00
N SER A 365 -19.97 0.94 0.58
CA SER A 365 -18.69 0.31 0.26
C SER A 365 -18.75 -0.51 -1.02
N ILE A 366 -17.61 -0.65 -1.69
CA ILE A 366 -17.50 -1.32 -2.99
C ILE A 366 -17.96 -2.78 -2.91
N PHE A 367 -17.50 -3.54 -1.94
CA PHE A 367 -17.91 -4.95 -1.81
C PHE A 367 -19.39 -5.13 -1.45
N ASN A 368 -20.00 -4.18 -0.72
CA ASN A 368 -21.45 -4.20 -0.51
C ASN A 368 -22.19 -4.00 -1.84
N GLN A 369 -21.80 -2.98 -2.62
CA GLN A 369 -22.43 -2.64 -3.88
C GLN A 369 -22.31 -3.71 -4.95
N THR A 370 -21.21 -4.47 -4.95
CA THR A 370 -21.01 -5.60 -5.87
C THR A 370 -21.64 -6.90 -5.36
N GLY A 371 -22.15 -6.92 -4.13
CA GLY A 371 -22.70 -8.13 -3.50
C GLY A 371 -21.65 -9.20 -3.23
N CYS A 372 -20.39 -8.81 -2.98
CA CYS A 372 -19.33 -9.75 -2.62
C CYS A 372 -19.60 -10.30 -1.21
N GLN A 373 -19.64 -11.62 -1.09
CA GLN A 373 -19.75 -12.29 0.20
C GLN A 373 -18.41 -12.22 0.94
N MET A 374 -18.42 -11.72 2.16
CA MET A 374 -17.21 -11.50 2.94
C MET A 374 -16.99 -12.61 3.96
N ASN A 375 -16.12 -13.57 3.65
CA ASN A 375 -15.79 -14.66 4.56
C ASN A 375 -14.47 -14.40 5.26
N PHE A 376 -14.50 -14.24 6.58
CA PHE A 376 -13.32 -14.12 7.43
C PHE A 376 -13.10 -15.45 8.14
N PHE A 377 -11.90 -16.01 8.01
CA PHE A 377 -11.55 -17.21 8.75
C PHE A 377 -11.45 -16.88 10.23
N ASP A 378 -11.95 -17.78 11.07
CA ASP A 378 -11.75 -17.71 12.50
C ASP A 378 -10.31 -18.13 12.88
N ASP A 379 -10.00 -18.03 14.16
CA ASP A 379 -8.66 -18.35 14.67
C ASP A 379 -8.24 -19.80 14.41
N ALA A 380 -9.20 -20.75 14.43
CA ALA A 380 -8.90 -22.15 14.20
C ALA A 380 -8.59 -22.42 12.74
N ALA A 381 -9.38 -21.86 11.82
CA ALA A 381 -9.14 -21.96 10.38
C ALA A 381 -7.85 -21.23 9.96
N LEU A 382 -7.52 -20.08 10.58
CA LEU A 382 -6.24 -19.41 10.35
C LEU A 382 -5.05 -20.22 10.87
N ALA A 383 -5.19 -20.89 12.03
CA ALA A 383 -4.16 -21.77 12.57
C ALA A 383 -3.93 -23.00 11.68
N GLU A 384 -5.00 -23.59 11.12
CA GLU A 384 -4.91 -24.66 10.12
C GLU A 384 -4.09 -24.19 8.91
N CYS A 385 -4.36 -23.00 8.38
CA CYS A 385 -3.57 -22.42 7.29
C CYS A 385 -2.10 -22.18 7.68
N GLU A 386 -1.83 -21.66 8.88
CA GLU A 386 -0.47 -21.42 9.39
C GLU A 386 0.32 -22.73 9.53
N GLU A 387 -0.30 -23.80 9.99
CA GLU A 387 0.31 -25.13 10.08
C GLU A 387 0.61 -25.73 8.69
N ILE A 388 -0.36 -25.64 7.77
CA ILE A 388 -0.21 -26.11 6.38
C ILE A 388 0.90 -25.33 5.66
N ALA A 389 0.95 -24.00 5.83
CA ALA A 389 1.90 -23.15 5.13
C ALA A 389 3.19 -22.86 5.93
N SER A 390 3.40 -23.53 7.07
CA SER A 390 4.48 -23.21 8.02
C SER A 390 5.83 -23.00 7.34
N PRO A 391 6.52 -21.87 7.57
CA PRO A 391 7.86 -21.60 7.07
C PRO A 391 8.92 -22.62 7.48
N THR A 392 8.65 -23.51 8.43
CA THR A 392 9.59 -24.57 8.87
C THR A 392 9.57 -25.81 7.97
N ARG A 393 8.75 -25.80 6.91
CA ARG A 393 8.64 -26.92 5.98
C ARG A 393 9.79 -26.93 4.97
N PRO A 394 10.23 -28.12 4.49
CA PRO A 394 11.39 -28.24 3.59
C PRO A 394 11.28 -27.45 2.28
N GLU A 395 10.07 -27.18 1.80
CA GLU A 395 9.81 -26.38 0.61
C GLU A 395 10.36 -24.95 0.72
N TYR A 396 10.58 -24.46 1.94
CA TYR A 396 11.15 -23.15 2.21
C TYR A 396 12.67 -23.17 2.46
N ASP A 397 13.33 -24.33 2.58
CA ASP A 397 14.75 -24.43 2.98
C ASP A 397 15.66 -23.58 2.07
N ARG A 398 15.47 -23.68 0.75
CA ARG A 398 16.21 -22.88 -0.23
C ARG A 398 16.03 -21.36 -0.01
N TRP A 399 14.86 -20.93 0.43
CA TRP A 399 14.58 -19.52 0.70
C TRP A 399 15.18 -19.06 2.03
N HIS A 400 15.15 -19.91 3.06
CA HIS A 400 15.91 -19.65 4.29
C HIS A 400 17.39 -19.49 3.99
N GLU A 401 18.02 -20.45 3.32
CA GLU A 401 19.44 -20.39 2.95
C GLU A 401 19.78 -19.11 2.18
N LYS A 402 19.02 -18.84 1.11
CA LYS A 402 19.26 -17.68 0.25
C LYS A 402 19.11 -16.35 0.99
N LEU A 403 18.06 -16.20 1.81
CA LEU A 403 17.84 -14.97 2.55
C LEU A 403 18.88 -14.80 3.67
N ASN A 404 19.25 -15.89 4.35
CA ASN A 404 20.27 -15.87 5.39
C ASN A 404 21.65 -15.49 4.82
N GLU A 405 22.01 -16.01 3.65
CA GLU A 405 23.24 -15.64 2.94
C GLU A 405 23.26 -14.15 2.58
N MET A 406 22.14 -13.60 2.11
CA MET A 406 22.03 -12.18 1.79
C MET A 406 22.16 -11.30 3.04
N ALA A 407 21.59 -11.74 4.16
CA ALA A 407 21.51 -10.99 5.41
C ALA A 407 22.78 -11.08 6.28
N GLY A 408 23.47 -12.23 6.22
CA GLY A 408 24.53 -12.58 7.16
C GLY A 408 24.01 -13.02 8.55
N PHE A 409 22.72 -13.31 8.67
CA PHE A 409 22.08 -13.79 9.90
C PHE A 409 20.86 -14.66 9.58
N ASN A 410 20.30 -15.35 10.59
CA ASN A 410 19.08 -16.13 10.41
C ASN A 410 17.86 -15.20 10.34
N VAL A 411 17.38 -14.95 9.11
CA VAL A 411 16.33 -13.96 8.80
C VAL A 411 15.02 -14.30 9.50
N TYR A 412 14.57 -15.55 9.42
CA TYR A 412 13.29 -15.96 10.01
C TYR A 412 13.32 -15.89 11.54
N GLU A 413 14.36 -16.45 12.16
CA GLU A 413 14.51 -16.49 13.62
C GLU A 413 14.71 -15.10 14.23
N GLU A 414 15.38 -14.17 13.54
CA GLU A 414 15.57 -12.80 14.04
C GLU A 414 14.37 -11.89 13.78
N LEU A 415 13.65 -12.05 12.65
CA LEU A 415 12.48 -11.23 12.34
C LEU A 415 11.26 -11.63 13.17
N LYS A 416 11.01 -12.93 13.36
CA LYS A 416 9.76 -13.43 13.96
C LYS A 416 9.46 -12.85 15.36
N PRO A 417 10.42 -12.77 16.30
CA PRO A 417 10.17 -12.16 17.61
C PRO A 417 9.80 -10.68 17.52
N VAL A 418 10.33 -9.94 16.54
CA VAL A 418 9.99 -8.52 16.32
C VAL A 418 8.64 -8.38 15.64
N ALA A 419 8.38 -9.18 14.60
CA ALA A 419 7.12 -9.19 13.86
C ALA A 419 5.92 -9.54 14.75
N ARG A 420 6.10 -10.48 15.70
CA ARG A 420 5.06 -10.94 16.62
C ARG A 420 5.12 -10.29 18.01
N ALA A 421 5.83 -9.19 18.17
CA ALA A 421 5.93 -8.47 19.45
C ALA A 421 4.60 -7.80 19.87
N TYR A 422 3.71 -7.57 18.92
CA TYR A 422 2.41 -6.91 19.12
C TYR A 422 1.26 -7.91 18.94
N PRO A 423 0.06 -7.64 19.50
CA PRO A 423 -1.11 -8.52 19.33
C PRO A 423 -1.42 -8.81 17.85
N LYS A 424 -1.97 -10.00 17.58
CA LYS A 424 -2.33 -10.44 16.21
C LYS A 424 -3.42 -9.60 15.54
N ASP A 425 -4.13 -8.79 16.32
CA ASP A 425 -5.17 -7.83 15.91
C ASP A 425 -4.70 -6.37 16.03
N ALA A 426 -3.38 -6.14 16.20
CA ALA A 426 -2.81 -4.80 16.23
C ALA A 426 -3.23 -4.02 14.97
N ARG A 427 -3.60 -2.75 15.19
CA ARG A 427 -4.12 -1.83 14.17
C ARG A 427 -3.09 -0.78 13.82
N ALA A 428 -3.15 -0.28 12.59
CA ALA A 428 -2.26 0.77 12.10
C ALA A 428 -2.39 2.06 12.94
N ILE A 429 -3.60 2.40 13.41
CA ILE A 429 -3.83 3.59 14.26
C ILE A 429 -3.09 3.55 15.60
N ASP A 430 -2.76 2.37 16.11
CA ASP A 430 -2.07 2.19 17.39
C ASP A 430 -0.52 2.24 17.21
N VAL A 431 -0.03 2.41 15.98
CA VAL A 431 1.40 2.47 15.65
C VAL A 431 1.94 3.89 15.85
N GLU A 432 3.01 3.99 16.66
CA GLU A 432 3.78 5.21 16.81
C GLU A 432 4.62 5.47 15.54
N PRO A 433 4.47 6.63 14.87
CA PRO A 433 5.17 6.93 13.62
C PRO A 433 6.60 7.37 13.89
N ARG A 434 7.46 6.43 14.30
CA ARG A 434 8.86 6.72 14.62
C ARG A 434 9.68 7.02 13.36
N ARG A 435 10.62 7.97 13.50
CA ARG A 435 11.64 8.23 12.48
C ARG A 435 12.76 7.20 12.61
N TRP A 436 12.51 6.00 12.08
CA TRP A 436 13.41 4.85 12.22
C TRP A 436 14.87 5.15 11.79
N TRP A 437 15.10 6.09 10.88
CA TRP A 437 16.44 6.48 10.41
C TRP A 437 17.18 7.48 11.33
N LYS A 438 16.50 8.09 12.30
CA LYS A 438 17.10 9.04 13.26
C LYS A 438 17.46 8.40 14.61
N SER A 439 17.10 7.13 14.80
CA SER A 439 17.32 6.38 16.04
C SER A 439 18.58 5.49 16.00
N ALA A 440 19.45 5.70 15.00
CA ALA A 440 20.70 4.96 14.81
C ALA A 440 21.86 5.58 15.58
#